data_AF-A0A920HXM0-F1
#
_entry.id   AF-A0A920HXM0-F1
#
_cell.length_a   1.000
_cell.length_b   1.000
_cell.length_c   1.000
_cell.angle_alpha   90.00
_cell.angle_beta   90.00
_cell.angle_gamma   90.00
#
_symmetry.space_group_name_H-M   'P 1'
#
loop_
_entity.id
_entity.type
_entity.pdbx_description
1 polymer ?
#
loop_
_entity_poly.entity_id
_entity_poly.type
_entity_poly.pdbx_seq_one_letter_code
_entity_poly.pdbx_strand_id
1 'polypeptide(L)'
;MQKSNNKFKENINLDILKRLNYIYDTIISKEKTLEYSKKINRLINHYKKLEVKTEIKDPWSESTILLITYADSISKGISGKSLNNFGTFYNKYLKKFINSIHFLPFFPSSGDGGFSVKNHFEVDETYGTWDDIKELSKNANIMTDLVLNHASSEGQWYKNFLKEKRPGKNYFYIVDKDYDCSKVVRPRDHNLLSEIKFLNEKKFLWCTFSHHQIDLNFKNPEVLLEFINLILTFASYGIKIFRLDAVAFIWKKSGTTCLNLTQTHEIIKLLNY
;
A
#
# COMPACT_ATOMS: atom_id res chain seq x y z
N MET A 1 -26.98 -37.89 -23.10
CA MET A 1 -27.12 -36.48 -22.66
C MET A 1 -25.98 -36.15 -21.71
N GLN A 2 -24.91 -35.57 -22.25
CA GLN A 2 -23.74 -35.14 -21.49
C GLN A 2 -24.12 -33.98 -20.56
N LYS A 3 -24.14 -34.24 -19.25
CA LYS A 3 -23.91 -33.22 -18.23
C LYS A 3 -22.40 -33.15 -18.02
N SER A 4 -21.72 -32.28 -18.75
CA SER A 4 -20.30 -31.99 -18.48
C SER A 4 -20.04 -30.48 -18.48
N ASN A 5 -19.51 -30.04 -17.34
CA ASN A 5 -18.68 -28.85 -17.14
C ASN A 5 -19.26 -27.46 -17.48
N ASN A 6 -20.02 -26.91 -16.53
CA ASN A 6 -20.15 -25.46 -16.38
C ASN A 6 -19.57 -25.00 -15.03
N LYS A 7 -18.37 -25.48 -14.68
CA LYS A 7 -17.55 -24.91 -13.59
C LYS A 7 -16.88 -23.66 -14.14
N PHE A 8 -17.41 -22.49 -13.80
CA PHE A 8 -16.76 -21.17 -13.83
C PHE A 8 -15.58 -21.06 -14.80
N LYS A 9 -15.83 -20.68 -16.05
CA LYS A 9 -14.81 -19.93 -16.79
C LYS A 9 -14.59 -18.63 -16.00
N GLU A 10 -13.63 -18.63 -15.09
CA GLU A 10 -13.14 -17.39 -14.49
C GLU A 10 -12.72 -16.49 -15.64
N ASN A 11 -13.51 -15.45 -15.91
CA ASN A 11 -13.15 -14.47 -16.91
C ASN A 11 -11.83 -13.84 -16.45
N ILE A 12 -10.75 -14.22 -17.13
CA ILE A 12 -9.42 -13.66 -16.93
C ILE A 12 -9.44 -12.25 -17.51
N ASN A 13 -8.89 -11.31 -16.76
CA ASN A 13 -8.75 -9.96 -17.21
C ASN A 13 -7.45 -9.89 -18.01
N LEU A 14 -7.58 -9.77 -19.33
CA LEU A 14 -6.44 -9.81 -20.23
C LEU A 14 -5.50 -8.61 -20.03
N ASP A 15 -5.99 -7.45 -19.59
CA ASP A 15 -5.14 -6.30 -19.30
C ASP A 15 -4.27 -6.55 -18.06
N ILE A 16 -4.88 -7.03 -16.97
CA ILE A 16 -4.15 -7.43 -15.75
C ILE A 16 -3.10 -8.49 -16.08
N LEU A 17 -3.47 -9.54 -16.82
CA LEU A 17 -2.53 -10.59 -17.20
C LEU A 17 -1.39 -10.05 -18.07
N LYS A 18 -1.68 -9.17 -19.05
CA LYS A 18 -0.67 -8.55 -19.90
C LYS A 18 0.33 -7.73 -19.09
N ARG A 19 -0.14 -6.94 -18.12
CA ARG A 19 0.72 -6.15 -17.23
C ARG A 19 1.58 -7.02 -16.33
N LEU A 20 1.00 -8.06 -15.72
CA LEU A 20 1.77 -8.99 -14.89
C LEU A 20 2.86 -9.71 -15.69
N ASN A 21 2.56 -10.14 -16.93
CA ASN A 21 3.56 -10.71 -17.82
C ASN A 21 4.71 -9.73 -18.11
N TYR A 22 4.41 -8.44 -18.26
CA TYR A 22 5.44 -7.42 -18.47
C TYR A 22 6.26 -7.14 -17.21
N ILE A 23 5.60 -6.92 -16.06
CA ILE A 23 6.24 -6.56 -14.79
C ILE A 23 7.19 -7.69 -14.34
N TYR A 24 6.70 -8.92 -14.41
CA TYR A 24 7.37 -10.11 -13.88
C TYR A 24 8.03 -10.96 -14.97
N ASP A 25 8.20 -10.40 -16.18
CA ASP A 25 8.99 -11.05 -17.21
C ASP A 25 10.36 -11.43 -16.66
N THR A 26 10.84 -12.62 -16.99
CA THR A 26 12.10 -13.21 -16.49
C THR A 26 12.19 -13.47 -14.97
N ILE A 27 11.17 -13.11 -14.17
CA ILE A 27 11.18 -13.30 -12.70
C ILE A 27 10.37 -14.53 -12.30
N ILE A 28 9.18 -14.71 -12.90
CA ILE A 28 8.33 -15.89 -12.67
C ILE A 28 7.80 -16.44 -14.00
N SER A 29 7.36 -17.70 -14.00
CA SER A 29 6.80 -18.32 -15.21
C SER A 29 5.47 -17.68 -15.63
N LYS A 30 5.10 -17.81 -16.91
CA LYS A 30 3.81 -17.32 -17.42
C LYS A 30 2.63 -17.99 -16.70
N GLU A 31 2.75 -19.26 -16.33
CA GLU A 31 1.75 -19.97 -15.54
C GLU A 31 1.55 -19.33 -14.16
N LYS A 32 2.64 -18.87 -13.53
CA LYS A 32 2.58 -18.12 -12.27
C LYS A 32 1.92 -16.76 -12.45
N THR A 33 2.27 -15.99 -13.49
CA THR A 33 1.57 -14.72 -13.76
C THR A 33 0.07 -14.91 -13.98
N LEU A 34 -0.33 -16.00 -14.65
CA LEU A 34 -1.73 -16.38 -14.84
C LEU A 34 -2.42 -16.73 -13.51
N GLU A 35 -1.73 -17.44 -12.61
CA GLU A 35 -2.23 -17.72 -11.26
C GLU A 35 -2.51 -16.41 -10.49
N TYR A 36 -1.57 -15.46 -10.51
CA TYR A 36 -1.76 -14.16 -9.85
C TYR A 36 -2.84 -13.31 -10.49
N SER A 37 -2.95 -13.31 -11.82
CA SER A 37 -4.06 -12.63 -12.52
C SER A 37 -5.42 -13.15 -12.05
N LYS A 38 -5.57 -14.48 -11.90
CA LYS A 38 -6.79 -15.08 -11.36
C LYS A 38 -7.03 -14.68 -9.91
N LYS A 39 -5.99 -14.65 -9.05
CA LYS A 39 -6.11 -14.19 -7.66
C LYS A 39 -6.60 -12.74 -7.57
N ILE A 40 -6.00 -11.84 -8.35
CA ILE A 40 -6.41 -10.43 -8.41
C ILE A 40 -7.86 -10.31 -8.88
N ASN A 41 -8.24 -11.02 -9.95
CA ASN A 41 -9.62 -11.01 -10.42
C ASN A 41 -10.64 -11.51 -9.38
N ARG A 42 -10.31 -12.58 -8.65
CA ARG A 42 -11.17 -13.08 -7.55
C ARG A 42 -11.33 -12.02 -6.47
N LEU A 43 -10.24 -11.34 -6.12
CA LEU A 43 -10.23 -10.29 -5.12
C LEU A 43 -11.08 -9.08 -5.54
N ILE A 44 -10.90 -8.57 -6.76
CA ILE A 44 -11.72 -7.50 -7.33
C ILE A 44 -13.20 -7.91 -7.35
N ASN A 45 -13.51 -9.13 -7.83
CA ASN A 45 -14.89 -9.62 -7.90
C ASN A 45 -15.51 -9.85 -6.51
N HIS A 46 -14.71 -10.14 -5.50
CA HIS A 46 -15.18 -10.25 -4.12
C HIS A 46 -15.65 -8.87 -3.63
N TYR A 47 -14.82 -7.84 -3.75
CA TYR A 47 -15.17 -6.49 -3.31
C TYR A 47 -16.31 -5.86 -4.12
N LYS A 48 -16.36 -6.08 -5.44
CA LYS A 48 -17.50 -5.65 -6.28
C LYS A 48 -18.86 -6.22 -5.85
N LYS A 49 -18.88 -7.38 -5.18
CA LYS A 49 -20.11 -7.96 -4.62
C LYS A 49 -20.48 -7.37 -3.26
N LEU A 50 -19.50 -6.86 -2.52
CA LEU A 50 -19.70 -6.20 -1.24
C LEU A 50 -20.14 -4.74 -1.41
N GLU A 51 -19.80 -4.11 -2.53
CA GLU A 51 -20.23 -2.75 -2.84
C GLU A 51 -21.76 -2.66 -2.96
N VAL A 52 -22.35 -1.85 -2.07
CA VAL A 52 -23.66 -1.25 -2.32
C VAL A 52 -23.45 -0.25 -3.46
N LYS A 53 -24.28 -0.30 -4.52
CA LYS A 53 -24.23 0.63 -5.66
C LYS A 53 -24.26 2.09 -5.16
N THR A 54 -23.09 2.68 -4.93
CA THR A 54 -22.91 4.09 -4.70
C THR A 54 -22.49 4.73 -6.00
N GLU A 55 -23.00 5.93 -6.25
CA GLU A 55 -22.65 6.70 -7.43
C GLU A 55 -21.17 7.10 -7.32
N ILE A 56 -20.33 6.57 -8.21
CA ILE A 56 -18.91 6.95 -8.30
C ILE A 56 -18.86 8.35 -8.88
N LYS A 57 -18.87 9.37 -8.02
CA LYS A 57 -18.56 10.75 -8.40
C LYS A 57 -17.05 10.92 -8.38
N ASP A 58 -16.51 11.54 -9.43
CA ASP A 58 -15.12 11.98 -9.44
C ASP A 58 -14.86 12.83 -8.19
N PRO A 59 -13.89 12.46 -7.33
CA PRO A 59 -13.59 13.24 -6.15
C PRO A 59 -12.95 14.60 -6.49
N TRP A 60 -12.54 14.83 -7.74
CA TRP A 60 -11.84 16.03 -8.17
C TRP A 60 -12.70 16.96 -9.04
N SER A 61 -12.70 18.23 -8.69
CA SER A 61 -13.06 19.34 -9.59
C SER A 61 -12.27 20.59 -9.21
N GLU A 62 -12.42 21.65 -9.98
CA GLU A 62 -11.88 22.98 -9.68
C GLU A 62 -12.41 23.56 -8.35
N SER A 63 -13.50 23.00 -7.82
CA SER A 63 -14.08 23.36 -6.52
C SER A 63 -13.59 22.49 -5.35
N THR A 64 -12.72 21.51 -5.59
CA THR A 64 -12.18 20.64 -4.54
C THR A 64 -11.28 21.46 -3.61
N ILE A 65 -11.62 21.45 -2.31
CA ILE A 65 -10.81 22.07 -1.26
C ILE A 65 -10.37 20.94 -0.32
N LEU A 66 -9.06 20.69 -0.31
CA LEU A 66 -8.41 19.61 0.44
C LEU A 66 -7.76 20.14 1.72
N LEU A 67 -8.11 19.55 2.86
CA LEU A 67 -7.40 19.73 4.12
C LEU A 67 -6.40 18.58 4.33
N ILE A 68 -5.14 18.89 4.61
CA ILE A 68 -4.14 17.91 5.04
C ILE A 68 -3.94 18.05 6.55
N THR A 69 -4.03 16.94 7.29
CA THR A 69 -3.95 16.96 8.75
C THR A 69 -3.45 15.63 9.31
N TYR A 70 -2.85 15.64 10.51
CA TYR A 70 -2.70 14.41 11.29
C TYR A 70 -4.04 14.04 11.94
N ALA A 71 -4.24 12.75 12.20
CA ALA A 71 -5.46 12.23 12.83
C ALA A 71 -5.67 12.75 14.26
N ASP A 72 -4.62 13.26 14.91
CA ASP A 72 -4.60 13.76 16.29
C ASP A 72 -4.42 15.28 16.41
N SER A 73 -4.42 16.02 15.29
CA SER A 73 -4.29 17.48 15.32
C SER A 73 -5.41 18.17 16.12
N ILE A 74 -6.58 17.53 16.24
CA ILE A 74 -7.72 17.98 17.06
C ILE A 74 -7.98 16.97 18.19
N SER A 75 -7.12 17.00 19.21
CA SER A 75 -7.20 16.05 20.34
C SER A 75 -7.07 16.72 21.72
N LYS A 76 -6.51 17.92 21.81
CA LYS A 76 -6.20 18.56 23.10
C LYS A 76 -7.47 19.03 23.82
N GLY A 77 -7.71 18.49 25.01
CA GLY A 77 -8.82 18.89 25.90
C GLY A 77 -10.15 18.16 25.66
N ILE A 78 -10.17 17.12 24.82
CA ILE A 78 -11.38 16.33 24.53
C ILE A 78 -11.11 14.87 24.84
N SER A 79 -11.95 14.26 25.69
CA SER A 79 -11.91 12.83 25.97
C SER A 79 -12.43 12.02 24.78
N GLY A 80 -11.71 10.97 24.36
CA GLY A 80 -12.14 10.08 23.28
C GLY A 80 -11.01 9.77 22.29
N LYS A 81 -11.36 9.05 21.21
CA LYS A 81 -10.45 8.76 20.08
C LYS A 81 -10.35 9.98 19.16
N SER A 82 -9.15 10.26 18.65
CA SER A 82 -8.88 11.53 17.97
C SER A 82 -9.64 11.70 16.66
N LEU A 83 -9.89 10.61 15.90
CA LEU A 83 -10.69 10.65 14.68
C LEU A 83 -12.14 11.10 14.93
N ASN A 84 -12.73 10.70 16.07
CA ASN A 84 -14.09 11.09 16.45
C ASN A 84 -14.16 12.56 16.89
N ASN A 85 -13.14 13.02 17.61
CA ASN A 85 -13.01 14.42 17.98
C ASN A 85 -12.86 15.30 16.73
N PHE A 86 -12.00 14.87 15.80
CA PHE A 86 -11.83 15.53 14.51
C PHE A 86 -13.15 15.54 13.71
N GLY A 87 -13.87 14.42 13.64
CA GLY A 87 -15.16 14.35 12.93
C GLY A 87 -16.21 15.30 13.47
N THR A 88 -16.30 15.42 14.80
CA THR A 88 -17.17 16.40 15.46
C THR A 88 -16.78 17.83 15.09
N PHE A 89 -15.49 18.15 15.15
CA PHE A 89 -14.97 19.46 14.79
C PHE A 89 -15.20 19.79 13.31
N TYR A 90 -14.86 18.87 12.41
CA TYR A 90 -15.03 19.01 10.97
C TYR A 90 -16.49 19.26 10.61
N ASN A 91 -17.41 18.45 11.12
CA ASN A 91 -18.84 18.61 10.85
C ASN A 91 -19.39 19.96 11.32
N LYS A 92 -18.91 20.46 12.47
CA LYS A 92 -19.36 21.73 13.04
C LYS A 92 -18.80 22.95 12.31
N TYR A 93 -17.52 22.93 11.95
CA TYR A 93 -16.81 24.14 11.52
C TYR A 93 -16.34 24.13 10.07
N LEU A 94 -16.02 22.97 9.50
CA LEU A 94 -15.29 22.88 8.23
C LEU A 94 -16.08 22.30 7.07
N LYS A 95 -17.06 21.41 7.33
CA LYS A 95 -17.80 20.66 6.30
C LYS A 95 -18.45 21.52 5.21
N LYS A 96 -18.81 22.78 5.52
CA LYS A 96 -19.40 23.71 4.54
C LYS A 96 -18.40 24.25 3.52
N PHE A 97 -17.11 24.17 3.81
CA PHE A 97 -16.04 24.81 3.03
C PHE A 97 -15.04 23.79 2.48
N ILE A 98 -14.80 22.70 3.21
CA ILE A 98 -13.82 21.67 2.88
C ILE A 98 -14.60 20.42 2.55
N ASN A 99 -14.34 19.82 1.39
CA ASN A 99 -15.04 18.62 0.92
C ASN A 99 -14.13 17.38 0.90
N SER A 100 -12.82 17.57 1.06
CA SER A 100 -11.84 16.49 1.01
C SER A 100 -10.84 16.61 2.16
N ILE A 101 -10.46 15.48 2.75
CA ILE A 101 -9.54 15.42 3.88
C ILE A 101 -8.47 14.38 3.57
N HIS A 102 -7.21 14.79 3.59
CA HIS A 102 -6.05 13.91 3.62
C HIS A 102 -5.57 13.76 5.05
N PHE A 103 -5.80 12.58 5.60
CA PHE A 103 -5.13 12.19 6.84
C PHE A 103 -3.74 11.66 6.50
N LEU A 104 -2.72 12.28 7.08
CA LEU A 104 -1.37 11.71 7.16
C LEU A 104 -1.42 10.34 7.86
N PRO A 105 -0.41 9.47 7.70
CA PRO A 105 -0.53 8.06 8.05
C PRO A 105 -1.01 7.84 9.49
N PHE A 106 -2.15 7.15 9.61
CA PHE A 106 -2.82 6.85 10.89
C PHE A 106 -2.73 5.35 11.24
N PHE A 107 -1.76 4.66 10.68
CA PHE A 107 -1.48 3.25 10.95
C PHE A 107 -0.52 3.11 12.13
N PRO A 108 -0.48 1.96 12.84
CA PRO A 108 0.55 1.67 13.81
C PRO A 108 1.94 1.91 13.22
N SER A 109 2.77 2.70 13.90
CA SER A 109 4.06 3.17 13.35
C SER A 109 5.21 3.09 14.35
N SER A 110 6.45 3.01 13.85
CA SER A 110 7.67 3.16 14.66
C SER A 110 8.30 4.54 14.57
N GLY A 111 7.75 5.47 13.76
CA GLY A 111 8.32 6.81 13.62
C GLY A 111 8.06 7.44 12.25
N ASP A 112 8.88 8.46 11.94
CA ASP A 112 8.80 9.27 10.72
C ASP A 112 7.41 9.87 10.48
N GLY A 113 6.78 10.41 11.53
CA GLY A 113 5.44 11.01 11.43
C GLY A 113 4.35 10.06 10.92
N GLY A 114 4.50 8.76 11.19
CA GLY A 114 3.55 7.73 10.74
C GLY A 114 4.05 6.91 9.54
N PHE A 115 5.04 7.39 8.79
CA PHE A 115 5.52 6.73 7.56
C PHE A 115 6.33 5.45 7.79
N SER A 116 6.77 5.15 9.02
CA SER A 116 7.36 3.84 9.34
C SER A 116 6.30 2.83 9.81
N VAL A 117 5.46 2.36 8.88
CA VAL A 117 4.25 1.55 9.16
C VAL A 117 4.58 0.14 9.66
N LYS A 118 4.07 -0.22 10.85
CA LYS A 118 4.19 -1.55 11.49
C LYS A 118 3.14 -2.55 10.99
N ASN A 119 1.93 -2.07 10.71
CA ASN A 119 0.81 -2.85 10.19
C ASN A 119 -0.06 -2.00 9.26
N HIS A 120 -0.10 -2.34 7.97
CA HIS A 120 -0.88 -1.61 6.99
C HIS A 120 -2.40 -1.87 7.09
N PHE A 121 -2.86 -2.95 7.72
CA PHE A 121 -4.28 -3.30 7.75
C PHE A 121 -5.05 -2.68 8.92
N GLU A 122 -4.38 -2.02 9.85
CA GLU A 122 -4.97 -1.53 11.10
C GLU A 122 -4.89 0.00 11.20
N VAL A 123 -5.94 0.61 11.73
CA VAL A 123 -5.86 1.99 12.27
C VAL A 123 -5.16 1.91 13.62
N ASP A 124 -4.24 2.83 13.90
CA ASP A 124 -3.63 2.91 15.22
C ASP A 124 -4.72 3.16 16.26
N GLU A 125 -4.78 2.30 17.28
CA GLU A 125 -5.83 2.32 18.28
C GLU A 125 -5.88 3.66 19.04
N THR A 126 -4.78 4.41 19.09
CA THR A 126 -4.76 5.75 19.69
C THR A 126 -5.61 6.74 18.91
N TYR A 127 -5.74 6.57 17.59
CA TYR A 127 -6.51 7.45 16.71
C TYR A 127 -7.96 7.00 16.56
N GLY A 128 -8.23 5.69 16.49
CA GLY A 128 -9.58 5.15 16.34
C GLY A 128 -9.60 3.81 15.60
N THR A 129 -10.62 3.63 14.76
CA THR A 129 -10.91 2.39 14.03
C THR A 129 -11.28 2.70 12.57
N TRP A 130 -11.33 1.65 11.75
CA TRP A 130 -11.84 1.77 10.38
C TRP A 130 -13.30 2.22 10.30
N ASP A 131 -14.11 1.91 11.31
CA ASP A 131 -15.51 2.39 11.36
C ASP A 131 -15.59 3.90 11.60
N ASP A 132 -14.66 4.48 12.36
CA ASP A 132 -14.56 5.93 12.54
C ASP A 132 -14.19 6.63 11.22
N ILE A 133 -13.26 6.05 10.44
CA ILE A 133 -12.94 6.51 9.08
C ILE A 133 -14.16 6.40 8.15
N LYS A 134 -14.88 5.28 8.23
CA LYS A 134 -16.09 5.05 7.44
C LYS A 134 -17.18 6.07 7.76
N GLU A 135 -17.37 6.44 9.02
CA GLU A 135 -18.30 7.48 9.40
C GLU A 135 -17.89 8.86 8.85
N LEU A 136 -16.61 9.21 8.95
CA LEU A 136 -16.06 10.45 8.36
C LEU A 136 -16.29 10.51 6.84
N SER A 137 -16.12 9.39 6.15
CA SER A 137 -16.25 9.30 4.68
C SER A 137 -17.66 9.61 4.15
N LYS A 138 -18.69 9.56 5.01
CA LYS A 138 -20.05 9.97 4.64
C LYS A 138 -20.17 11.46 4.39
N ASN A 139 -19.25 12.26 4.93
CA ASN A 139 -19.32 13.72 4.95
C ASN A 139 -18.15 14.41 4.21
N ALA A 140 -17.15 13.64 3.76
CA ALA A 140 -15.97 14.14 3.06
C ALA A 140 -15.37 13.04 2.15
N ASN A 141 -14.67 13.44 1.10
CA ASN A 141 -13.79 12.54 0.37
C ASN A 141 -12.52 12.32 1.22
N ILE A 142 -12.30 11.08 1.66
CA ILE A 142 -11.13 10.77 2.47
C ILE A 142 -9.98 10.31 1.58
N MET A 143 -8.83 10.94 1.80
CA MET A 143 -7.53 10.61 1.23
C MET A 143 -6.64 10.01 2.31
N THR A 144 -5.95 8.91 1.99
CA THR A 144 -4.96 8.29 2.86
C THR A 144 -3.66 8.04 2.13
N ASP A 145 -2.57 7.98 2.89
CA ASP A 145 -1.27 7.52 2.43
C ASP A 145 -1.27 6.00 2.25
N LEU A 146 -0.95 5.55 1.04
CA LEU A 146 -0.54 4.17 0.80
C LEU A 146 0.99 4.13 0.87
N VAL A 147 1.53 3.83 2.05
CA VAL A 147 2.98 3.69 2.27
C VAL A 147 3.47 2.37 1.66
N LEU A 148 3.63 2.36 0.34
CA LEU A 148 3.86 1.13 -0.41
C LEU A 148 5.32 0.77 -0.61
N ASN A 149 6.25 1.72 -0.57
CA ASN A 149 7.66 1.39 -0.85
C ASN A 149 8.32 0.58 0.27
N HIS A 150 7.95 0.82 1.52
CA HIS A 150 8.67 0.31 2.68
C HIS A 150 7.72 -0.03 3.84
N ALA A 151 8.22 -0.83 4.78
CA ALA A 151 7.54 -1.15 6.03
C ALA A 151 8.53 -1.06 7.21
N SER A 152 8.00 -0.92 8.42
CA SER A 152 8.79 -0.79 9.63
C SER A 152 9.57 -2.07 9.95
N SER A 153 10.83 -1.89 10.37
CA SER A 153 11.66 -2.95 10.98
C SER A 153 11.11 -3.45 12.32
N GLU A 154 10.09 -2.81 12.89
CA GLU A 154 9.39 -3.27 14.10
C GLU A 154 8.04 -3.95 13.78
N GLY A 155 7.66 -3.96 12.50
CA GLY A 155 6.38 -4.46 12.01
C GLY A 155 6.25 -5.98 11.93
N GLN A 156 5.01 -6.45 11.77
CA GLN A 156 4.72 -7.89 11.72
C GLN A 156 5.31 -8.55 10.47
N TRP A 157 5.28 -7.86 9.32
CA TRP A 157 5.89 -8.37 8.09
C TRP A 157 7.38 -8.63 8.26
N TYR A 158 8.13 -7.73 8.91
CA TYR A 158 9.56 -7.91 9.12
C TYR A 158 9.87 -9.05 10.10
N LYS A 159 9.11 -9.14 11.20
CA LYS A 159 9.18 -10.28 12.13
C LYS A 159 8.91 -11.62 11.42
N ASN A 160 7.95 -11.64 10.50
CA ASN A 160 7.62 -12.81 9.71
C ASN A 160 8.67 -13.11 8.64
N PHE A 161 9.23 -12.09 7.98
CA PHE A 161 10.35 -12.22 7.05
C PHE A 161 11.53 -12.94 7.69
N LEU A 162 11.99 -12.49 8.87
CA LEU A 162 13.10 -13.11 9.61
C LEU A 162 12.84 -14.57 9.99
N LYS A 163 11.57 -14.95 10.16
CA LYS A 163 11.14 -16.31 10.52
C LYS A 163 10.69 -17.15 9.33
N GLU A 164 10.82 -16.63 8.11
CA GLU A 164 10.27 -17.21 6.89
C GLU A 164 8.77 -17.59 6.96
N LYS A 165 7.98 -16.80 7.70
CA LYS A 165 6.54 -17.01 7.88
C LYS A 165 5.72 -16.16 6.90
N ARG A 166 4.58 -16.68 6.44
CA ARG A 166 3.60 -15.92 5.65
C ARG A 166 2.50 -15.35 6.57
N PRO A 167 1.94 -14.17 6.26
CA PRO A 167 2.42 -13.18 5.29
C PRO A 167 3.74 -12.53 5.76
N GLY A 168 4.62 -12.10 4.86
CA GLY A 168 5.93 -11.48 5.19
C GLY A 168 7.15 -12.22 4.64
N LYS A 169 7.04 -13.52 4.35
CA LYS A 169 8.10 -14.29 3.68
C LYS A 169 8.44 -13.65 2.34
N ASN A 170 9.73 -13.32 2.16
CA ASN A 170 10.27 -12.67 0.96
C ASN A 170 9.63 -11.30 0.63
N TYR A 171 9.11 -10.57 1.62
CA TYR A 171 8.49 -9.26 1.40
C TYR A 171 9.50 -8.12 1.33
N PHE A 172 10.71 -8.28 1.88
CA PHE A 172 11.74 -7.24 1.89
C PHE A 172 12.79 -7.48 0.83
N TYR A 173 13.32 -6.38 0.29
CA TYR A 173 14.35 -6.44 -0.74
C TYR A 173 15.71 -6.65 -0.08
N ILE A 174 16.31 -7.82 -0.31
CA ILE A 174 17.67 -8.14 0.09
C ILE A 174 18.57 -8.22 -1.13
N VAL A 175 19.82 -7.79 -0.96
CA VAL A 175 20.86 -7.88 -1.98
C VAL A 175 22.13 -8.51 -1.40
N ASP A 176 22.93 -9.07 -2.29
CA ASP A 176 24.28 -9.53 -1.98
C ASP A 176 25.29 -8.37 -2.09
N LYS A 177 26.52 -8.59 -1.61
CA LYS A 177 27.56 -7.54 -1.49
C LYS A 177 27.98 -6.96 -2.85
N ASP A 178 27.86 -7.74 -3.92
CA ASP A 178 28.25 -7.42 -5.29
C ASP A 178 27.15 -6.70 -6.09
N TYR A 179 25.99 -6.44 -5.48
CA TYR A 179 24.91 -5.71 -6.13
C TYR A 179 25.32 -4.27 -6.45
N ASP A 180 25.30 -3.91 -7.74
CA ASP A 180 25.71 -2.58 -8.20
C ASP A 180 24.67 -1.52 -7.81
N CYS A 181 25.01 -0.77 -6.75
CA CYS A 181 24.25 0.37 -6.25
C CYS A 181 24.82 1.73 -6.70
N SER A 182 25.83 1.76 -7.59
CA SER A 182 26.61 2.97 -7.90
C SER A 182 25.80 4.12 -8.49
N LYS A 183 24.68 3.81 -9.15
CA LYS A 183 23.80 4.81 -9.79
C LYS A 183 22.53 5.10 -9.01
N VAL A 184 22.31 4.45 -7.87
CA VAL A 184 21.06 4.58 -7.11
C VAL A 184 20.85 6.02 -6.66
N VAL A 185 19.69 6.58 -6.95
CA VAL A 185 19.30 7.90 -6.46
C VAL A 185 18.86 7.77 -5.01
N ARG A 186 19.47 8.57 -4.12
CA ARG A 186 19.23 8.51 -2.68
C ARG A 186 18.62 9.83 -2.20
N PRO A 187 17.43 9.81 -1.58
CA PRO A 187 16.81 11.02 -1.04
C PRO A 187 17.40 11.45 0.31
N ARG A 188 18.22 10.60 0.94
CA ARG A 188 18.81 10.79 2.26
C ARG A 188 20.24 10.25 2.29
N ASP A 189 21.07 10.81 3.18
CA ASP A 189 22.51 10.52 3.24
C ASP A 189 22.88 9.26 4.04
N HIS A 190 21.93 8.62 4.74
CA HIS A 190 22.17 7.40 5.53
C HIS A 190 22.47 6.18 4.65
N ASN A 191 23.33 5.28 5.12
CA ASN A 191 23.71 4.07 4.36
C ASN A 191 22.50 3.33 3.78
N LEU A 192 22.48 3.18 2.45
CA LEU A 192 21.40 2.51 1.70
C LEU A 192 21.16 1.07 2.17
N LEU A 193 22.23 0.39 2.55
CA LEU A 193 22.22 -1.02 2.90
C LEU A 193 22.37 -1.19 4.41
N SER A 194 21.49 -2.00 5.00
CA SER A 194 21.58 -2.44 6.40
C SER A 194 21.94 -3.92 6.45
N GLU A 195 23.05 -4.24 7.09
CA GLU A 195 23.49 -5.63 7.24
C GLU A 195 22.58 -6.41 8.19
N ILE A 196 22.23 -7.64 7.81
CA ILE A 196 21.50 -8.59 8.65
C ILE A 196 22.09 -10.00 8.53
N LYS A 197 21.88 -10.79 9.59
CA LYS A 197 22.05 -12.24 9.54
C LYS A 197 20.70 -12.87 9.16
N PHE A 198 20.60 -13.42 7.96
CA PHE A 198 19.39 -14.04 7.42
C PHE A 198 19.69 -15.48 7.03
N LEU A 199 19.00 -16.45 7.63
CA LEU A 199 19.22 -17.89 7.38
C LEU A 199 20.69 -18.32 7.50
N ASN A 200 21.38 -17.79 8.51
CA ASN A 200 22.82 -17.97 8.75
C ASN A 200 23.76 -17.38 7.70
N GLU A 201 23.24 -16.68 6.69
CA GLU A 201 24.03 -15.92 5.74
C GLU A 201 24.02 -14.43 6.06
N LYS A 202 25.11 -13.76 5.71
CA LYS A 202 25.20 -12.30 5.75
C LYS A 202 24.51 -11.74 4.50
N LYS A 203 23.45 -10.96 4.70
CA LYS A 203 22.68 -10.30 3.63
C LYS A 203 22.52 -8.82 3.93
N PHE A 204 22.14 -8.03 2.93
CA PHE A 204 21.93 -6.60 3.07
C PHE A 204 20.48 -6.25 2.73
N LEU A 205 19.77 -5.66 3.70
CA LEU A 205 18.46 -5.06 3.48
C LEU A 205 18.61 -3.73 2.75
N TRP A 206 17.69 -3.45 1.84
CA TRP A 206 17.57 -2.17 1.16
C TRP A 206 16.74 -1.19 2.00
N CYS A 207 17.29 -0.03 2.28
CA CYS A 207 16.71 1.00 3.14
C CYS A 207 16.86 2.38 2.46
N THR A 208 15.89 2.77 1.63
CA THR A 208 15.94 4.02 0.85
C THR A 208 15.83 5.27 1.74
N PHE A 209 15.17 5.18 2.89
CA PHE A 209 14.84 6.35 3.74
C PHE A 209 15.44 6.31 5.14
N SER A 210 15.44 5.15 5.81
CA SER A 210 16.10 4.92 7.09
C SER A 210 16.23 3.42 7.35
N HIS A 211 17.05 3.00 8.33
CA HIS A 211 17.14 1.58 8.72
C HIS A 211 15.88 1.08 9.45
N HIS A 212 15.00 1.98 9.88
CA HIS A 212 13.68 1.63 10.38
C HIS A 212 12.67 1.38 9.27
N GLN A 213 12.91 1.90 8.06
CA GLN A 213 12.05 1.80 6.89
C GLN A 213 12.70 0.88 5.85
N ILE A 214 12.30 -0.39 5.89
CA ILE A 214 12.90 -1.42 5.03
C ILE A 214 12.07 -1.53 3.76
N ASP A 215 12.71 -1.39 2.60
CA ASP A 215 12.05 -1.42 1.30
C ASP A 215 11.44 -2.79 1.00
N LEU A 216 10.20 -2.77 0.52
CA LEU A 216 9.47 -3.94 0.08
C LEU A 216 9.93 -4.39 -1.31
N ASN A 217 9.84 -5.69 -1.54
CA ASN A 217 10.28 -6.36 -2.75
C ASN A 217 9.11 -6.55 -3.72
N PHE A 218 8.84 -5.57 -4.57
CA PHE A 218 7.80 -5.69 -5.60
C PHE A 218 8.10 -6.70 -6.70
N LYS A 219 9.32 -7.27 -6.78
CA LYS A 219 9.59 -8.45 -7.63
C LYS A 219 8.89 -9.70 -7.10
N ASN A 220 8.51 -9.72 -5.83
CA ASN A 220 7.62 -10.72 -5.28
C ASN A 220 6.15 -10.32 -5.57
N PRO A 221 5.43 -11.03 -6.45
CA PRO A 221 4.03 -10.71 -6.79
C PRO A 221 3.06 -10.81 -5.60
N GLU A 222 3.39 -11.52 -4.53
CA GLU A 222 2.57 -11.50 -3.31
C GLU A 222 2.54 -10.11 -2.66
N VAL A 223 3.63 -9.32 -2.74
CA VAL A 223 3.65 -7.93 -2.23
C VAL A 223 2.67 -7.06 -3.00
N LEU A 224 2.65 -7.16 -4.34
CA LEU A 224 1.66 -6.44 -5.16
C LEU A 224 0.24 -6.85 -4.80
N LEU A 225 -0.02 -8.15 -4.59
CA LEU A 225 -1.33 -8.65 -4.21
C LEU A 225 -1.81 -8.10 -2.85
N GLU A 226 -0.90 -7.98 -1.86
CA GLU A 226 -1.21 -7.35 -0.57
C GLU A 226 -1.65 -5.89 -0.73
N PHE A 227 -0.95 -5.11 -1.56
CA PHE A 227 -1.33 -3.72 -1.78
C PHE A 227 -2.64 -3.55 -2.55
N ILE A 228 -2.93 -4.44 -3.50
CA ILE A 228 -4.25 -4.48 -4.14
C ILE A 228 -5.33 -4.79 -3.10
N ASN A 229 -5.07 -5.73 -2.19
CA ASN A 229 -5.99 -6.04 -1.09
C ASN A 229 -6.17 -4.87 -0.13
N LEU A 230 -5.11 -4.15 0.22
CA LEU A 230 -5.18 -2.94 1.04
C LEU A 230 -6.03 -1.87 0.38
N ILE A 231 -5.80 -1.57 -0.90
CA ILE A 231 -6.59 -0.57 -1.64
C ILE A 231 -8.08 -0.93 -1.62
N LEU A 232 -8.43 -2.18 -1.95
CA LEU A 232 -9.82 -2.62 -1.98
C LEU A 232 -10.45 -2.63 -0.58
N THR A 233 -9.70 -3.08 0.44
CA THR A 233 -10.13 -3.00 1.84
C THR A 233 -10.43 -1.56 2.23
N PHE A 234 -9.51 -0.63 1.98
CA PHE A 234 -9.65 0.76 2.36
C PHE A 234 -10.79 1.45 1.60
N ALA A 235 -10.95 1.14 0.32
CA ALA A 235 -12.08 1.61 -0.48
C ALA A 235 -13.42 1.14 0.11
N SER A 236 -13.48 -0.09 0.64
CA SER A 236 -14.69 -0.59 1.33
C SER A 236 -15.04 0.16 2.63
N TYR A 237 -14.05 0.83 3.24
CA TYR A 237 -14.22 1.75 4.36
C TYR A 237 -14.45 3.21 3.92
N GLY A 238 -14.62 3.47 2.62
CA GLY A 238 -14.96 4.79 2.10
C GLY A 238 -13.77 5.70 1.76
N ILE A 239 -12.54 5.18 1.78
CA ILE A 239 -11.39 5.88 1.20
C ILE A 239 -11.60 6.03 -0.31
N LYS A 240 -11.43 7.25 -0.82
CA LYS A 240 -11.62 7.55 -2.26
C LYS A 240 -10.34 7.93 -2.98
N ILE A 241 -9.34 8.41 -2.23
CA ILE A 241 -8.10 8.94 -2.79
C ILE A 241 -6.92 8.30 -2.07
N PHE A 242 -5.92 7.87 -2.83
CA PHE A 242 -4.71 7.26 -2.30
C PHE A 242 -3.48 8.08 -2.69
N ARG A 243 -2.72 8.57 -1.71
CA ARG A 243 -1.38 9.11 -1.94
C ARG A 243 -0.41 7.94 -2.04
N LEU A 244 0.15 7.68 -3.22
CA LEU A 244 1.15 6.62 -3.39
C LEU A 244 2.52 7.11 -2.90
N ASP A 245 2.81 6.90 -1.62
CA ASP A 245 4.04 7.37 -1.00
C ASP A 245 5.28 6.64 -1.55
N ALA A 246 6.32 7.41 -1.88
CA ALA A 246 7.59 6.90 -2.41
C ALA A 246 7.45 5.93 -3.61
N VAL A 247 6.36 6.05 -4.39
CA VAL A 247 6.02 5.11 -5.46
C VAL A 247 7.12 4.95 -6.52
N ALA A 248 7.89 6.01 -6.77
CA ALA A 248 8.99 6.00 -7.73
C ALA A 248 10.08 4.96 -7.41
N PHE A 249 10.21 4.53 -6.16
CA PHE A 249 11.27 3.65 -5.64
C PHE A 249 10.88 2.16 -5.56
N ILE A 250 9.64 1.78 -5.88
CA ILE A 250 9.14 0.43 -5.59
C ILE A 250 9.88 -0.68 -6.35
N TRP A 251 10.53 -0.38 -7.48
CA TRP A 251 11.28 -1.35 -8.27
C TRP A 251 12.79 -1.11 -8.24
N LYS A 252 13.55 -2.20 -8.07
CA LYS A 252 15.01 -2.17 -7.88
C LYS A 252 15.74 -3.01 -8.94
N LYS A 253 16.75 -2.44 -9.59
CA LYS A 253 17.57 -3.12 -10.61
C LYS A 253 19.04 -2.70 -10.52
N SER A 254 19.92 -3.70 -10.54
CA SER A 254 21.38 -3.53 -10.42
C SER A 254 21.89 -2.62 -11.54
N GLY A 255 22.77 -1.68 -11.21
CA GLY A 255 23.37 -0.73 -12.16
C GLY A 255 22.41 0.31 -12.74
N THR A 256 21.27 0.55 -12.08
CA THR A 256 20.28 1.58 -12.47
C THR A 256 20.05 2.59 -11.34
N THR A 257 19.25 3.61 -11.61
CA THR A 257 18.85 4.61 -10.61
C THR A 257 17.89 4.08 -9.54
N CYS A 258 17.23 2.94 -9.79
CA CYS A 258 16.12 2.42 -8.97
C CYS A 258 15.00 3.45 -8.73
N LEU A 259 14.85 4.41 -9.65
CA LEU A 259 13.87 5.49 -9.61
C LEU A 259 13.13 5.53 -10.95
N ASN A 260 11.78 5.54 -10.91
CA ASN A 260 10.92 5.64 -12.10
C ASN A 260 11.20 4.57 -13.17
N LEU A 261 11.53 3.35 -12.75
CA LEU A 261 11.72 2.23 -13.68
C LEU A 261 10.37 1.83 -14.31
N THR A 262 10.39 1.28 -15.52
CA THR A 262 9.15 0.98 -16.27
C THR A 262 8.19 0.05 -15.50
N GLN A 263 8.72 -0.90 -14.73
CA GLN A 263 7.90 -1.77 -13.88
C GLN A 263 7.14 -0.99 -12.80
N THR A 264 7.70 0.08 -12.25
CA THR A 264 6.98 0.99 -11.35
C THR A 264 5.74 1.56 -12.03
N HIS A 265 5.89 2.07 -13.26
CA HIS A 265 4.76 2.64 -14.00
C HIS A 265 3.70 1.59 -14.37
N GLU A 266 4.09 0.36 -14.70
CA GLU A 266 3.15 -0.72 -14.98
C GLU A 266 2.40 -1.19 -13.72
N ILE A 267 3.06 -1.19 -12.56
CA ILE A 267 2.40 -1.43 -11.28
C ILE A 267 1.37 -0.32 -11.01
N ILE A 268 1.72 0.96 -11.18
CA ILE A 268 0.79 2.08 -10.98
C ILE A 268 -0.44 1.94 -11.88
N LYS A 269 -0.25 1.62 -13.17
CA LYS A 269 -1.37 1.42 -14.10
C LYS A 269 -2.26 0.24 -13.70
N LEU A 270 -1.68 -0.83 -13.13
CA LEU A 270 -2.44 -1.96 -12.61
C LEU A 270 -3.24 -1.59 -11.35
N LEU A 271 -2.68 -0.77 -10.45
CA LEU A 271 -3.39 -0.29 -9.26
C LEU A 271 -4.57 0.65 -9.59
N ASN A 272 -4.57 1.26 -10.77
CA ASN A 272 -5.64 2.15 -11.24
C ASN A 272 -6.75 1.42 -12.03
N TYR A 273 -6.79 0.09 -11.97
CA TYR A 273 -7.75 -0.76 -12.69
C TYR A 273 -8.97 -1.12 -11.82
#